data_AF-A0ABC9TK38-F1
#
_entry.id   AF-A0ABC9TK38-F1
#
_cell.length_a   1.000
_cell.length_b   1.000
_cell.length_c   1.000
_cell.angle_alpha   90.00
_cell.angle_beta   90.00
_cell.angle_gamma   90.00
#
_symmetry.space_group_name_H-M   'P 1'
#
loop_
_entity.id
_entity.type
_entity.pdbx_description
1 polymer ?
#
loop_
_entity_poly.entity_id
_entity_poly.type
_entity_poly.pdbx_seq_one_letter_code
_entity_poly.pdbx_strand_id
1 'polypeptide(L)'
;MLCVKMEHMYAISNWKGDNMYEYIIGKVTFVSPYYIVVETNGIGYQISVDNPYRYSGKMDTDIKLYLHQVVREDAQLLFGFGSLEEKQLFLKLISVSGIGPKSGLAIMASVADHGGLINAIEGEDVTYLTKFPGVGKKTAQQMILDLKGKLGELESSEAAVAAMTATEVVTTSNQALAEALEALSALGYSDREIKRITKQLEALGETTTDVYLSNALKFMMKR
;
A
#
# COMPACT_ATOMS: atom_id res chain seq x y z
N MET A 1 -31.55 9.98 -34.90
CA MET A 1 -30.48 8.99 -35.14
C MET A 1 -29.53 9.07 -33.94
N LEU A 2 -29.79 8.16 -33.00
CA LEU A 2 -29.02 7.75 -31.80
C LEU A 2 -27.95 8.71 -31.23
N CYS A 3 -28.41 9.53 -30.29
CA CYS A 3 -27.64 9.93 -29.12
C CYS A 3 -27.64 8.75 -28.14
N VAL A 4 -26.52 8.04 -27.98
CA VAL A 4 -26.36 7.00 -26.96
C VAL A 4 -25.24 7.41 -26.03
N LYS A 5 -25.66 7.77 -24.82
CA LYS A 5 -24.93 7.91 -23.55
C LYS A 5 -23.56 7.24 -23.53
N MET A 6 -22.49 8.04 -23.60
CA MET A 6 -21.18 7.72 -23.03
C MET A 6 -21.16 8.09 -21.53
N GLU A 7 -21.99 7.45 -20.72
CA GLU A 7 -22.01 7.67 -19.25
C GLU A 7 -21.55 6.43 -18.46
N HIS A 8 -21.04 5.38 -19.13
CA HIS A 8 -20.66 4.12 -18.47
C HIS A 8 -19.18 3.73 -18.66
N MET A 9 -18.24 4.67 -18.56
CA MET A 9 -16.81 4.31 -18.57
C MET A 9 -15.92 5.18 -17.67
N TYR A 10 -16.47 5.71 -16.57
CA TYR A 10 -15.72 6.45 -15.55
C TYR A 10 -16.07 5.98 -14.13
N ALA A 11 -16.02 4.67 -13.92
CA ALA A 11 -16.18 4.07 -12.59
C ALA A 11 -15.06 3.06 -12.27
N ILE A 12 -13.83 3.33 -12.72
CA ILE A 12 -12.64 2.51 -12.39
C ILE A 12 -11.65 3.25 -11.47
N SER A 13 -11.96 4.46 -11.02
CA SER A 13 -10.99 5.31 -10.31
C SER A 13 -11.00 5.19 -8.77
N ASN A 14 -11.66 4.18 -8.20
CA ASN A 14 -11.75 4.01 -6.73
C ASN A 14 -11.55 2.56 -6.26
N TRP A 15 -10.73 1.78 -6.97
CA TRP A 15 -10.34 0.45 -6.52
C TRP A 15 -9.01 0.54 -5.75
N LYS A 16 -9.07 0.45 -4.42
CA LYS A 16 -7.92 0.59 -3.50
C LYS A 16 -7.05 -0.69 -3.38
N GLY A 17 -7.28 -1.72 -4.20
CA GLY A 17 -6.74 -3.07 -3.97
C GLY A 17 -5.79 -3.67 -5.01
N ASP A 18 -5.68 -3.14 -6.22
CA ASP A 18 -5.09 -3.93 -7.32
C ASP A 18 -3.64 -3.54 -7.65
N ASN A 19 -2.71 -3.76 -6.71
CA ASN A 19 -1.31 -3.92 -7.10
C ASN A 19 -1.14 -5.34 -7.67
N MET A 20 -0.90 -5.49 -8.97
CA MET A 20 -0.60 -6.80 -9.57
C MET A 20 0.70 -7.41 -9.01
N TYR A 21 1.65 -6.55 -8.62
CA TYR A 21 2.91 -6.94 -8.02
C TYR A 21 3.06 -6.32 -6.63
N GLU A 22 3.15 -7.17 -5.61
CA GLU A 22 3.31 -6.71 -4.22
C GLU A 22 4.78 -6.56 -3.82
N TYR A 23 5.61 -7.51 -4.24
CA TYR A 23 7.06 -7.48 -4.06
C TYR A 23 7.76 -8.30 -5.15
N ILE A 24 9.07 -8.13 -5.26
CA ILE A 24 9.96 -8.95 -6.08
C ILE A 24 11.16 -9.40 -5.24
N ILE A 25 11.63 -10.62 -5.48
CA ILE A 25 12.87 -11.15 -4.92
C ILE A 25 13.78 -11.55 -6.08
N GLY A 26 14.97 -10.97 -6.15
CA GLY A 26 15.92 -11.26 -7.23
C GLY A 26 17.23 -10.49 -7.09
N LYS A 27 18.12 -10.67 -8.06
CA LYS A 27 19.49 -10.11 -8.05
C LYS A 27 19.52 -8.71 -8.61
N VAL A 28 20.26 -7.80 -7.97
CA VAL A 28 20.55 -6.49 -8.56
C VAL A 28 21.58 -6.65 -9.68
N THR A 29 21.16 -6.49 -10.93
CA THR A 29 22.03 -6.69 -12.10
C THR A 29 22.47 -5.38 -12.75
N PHE A 30 21.81 -4.26 -12.41
CA PHE A 30 22.17 -2.94 -12.92
C PHE A 30 21.74 -1.83 -11.96
N VAL A 31 22.58 -0.80 -11.83
CA VAL A 31 22.28 0.42 -11.08
C VAL A 31 22.61 1.63 -11.95
N SER A 32 21.65 2.53 -12.11
CA SER A 32 21.81 3.81 -12.81
C SER A 32 21.40 4.97 -11.90
N PRO A 33 21.63 6.23 -12.30
CA PRO A 33 21.13 7.38 -11.54
C PRO A 33 19.59 7.45 -11.43
N TYR A 34 18.84 6.71 -12.25
CA TYR A 34 17.38 6.85 -12.37
C TYR A 34 16.59 5.63 -11.90
N TYR A 35 17.18 4.44 -12.00
CA TYR A 35 16.53 3.17 -11.69
C TYR A 35 17.57 2.07 -11.43
N ILE A 36 17.10 0.94 -10.91
CA ILE A 36 17.84 -0.31 -10.80
C ILE A 36 17.17 -1.40 -11.65
N VAL A 37 17.91 -2.43 -12.02
CA VAL A 37 17.35 -3.67 -12.58
C VAL A 37 17.49 -4.77 -11.55
N VAL A 38 16.36 -5.40 -11.24
CA VAL A 38 16.32 -6.63 -10.45
C VAL A 38 15.96 -7.78 -11.38
N GLU A 39 16.81 -8.80 -11.44
CA GLU A 39 16.58 -10.00 -12.24
C GLU A 39 16.00 -11.12 -11.40
N THR A 40 14.88 -11.67 -11.84
CA THR A 40 14.25 -12.89 -11.31
C THR A 40 13.90 -13.76 -12.49
N ASN A 41 14.23 -15.06 -12.49
CA ASN A 41 13.71 -15.91 -13.58
C ASN A 41 14.46 -15.74 -14.92
N GLY A 42 15.59 -15.04 -14.97
CA GLY A 42 16.18 -14.55 -16.23
C GLY A 42 15.43 -13.36 -16.85
N ILE A 43 14.54 -12.69 -16.09
CA ILE A 43 13.80 -11.50 -16.51
C ILE A 43 14.27 -10.31 -15.67
N GLY A 44 14.80 -9.28 -16.34
CA GLY A 44 15.20 -8.03 -15.71
C GLY A 44 14.05 -7.03 -15.60
N TYR A 45 13.71 -6.65 -14.38
CA TYR A 45 12.68 -5.66 -14.07
C TYR A 45 13.31 -4.31 -13.81
N GLN A 46 12.97 -3.32 -14.63
CA GLN A 46 13.35 -1.93 -14.41
C GLN A 46 12.50 -1.33 -13.28
N ILE A 47 13.13 -0.95 -12.17
CA ILE A 47 12.43 -0.46 -10.97
C ILE A 47 13.01 0.89 -10.56
N SER A 48 12.14 1.90 -10.49
CA SER A 48 12.48 3.21 -9.94
C SER A 48 12.43 3.17 -8.42
N VAL A 49 13.51 3.58 -7.77
CA VAL A 49 13.63 3.66 -6.30
C VAL A 49 14.00 5.09 -5.91
N ASP A 50 13.79 5.46 -4.65
CA ASP A 50 14.12 6.78 -4.09
C ASP A 50 15.61 7.12 -4.24
N ASN A 51 16.49 6.15 -3.98
CA ASN A 51 17.92 6.30 -4.15
C ASN A 51 18.54 5.02 -4.76
N PRO A 52 18.76 4.98 -6.10
CA PRO A 52 19.34 3.81 -6.76
C PRO A 52 20.71 3.40 -6.22
N TYR A 53 21.53 4.37 -5.81
CA TYR A 53 22.87 4.10 -5.31
C TYR A 53 22.90 3.40 -3.95
N ARG A 54 21.77 3.35 -3.22
CA ARG A 54 21.59 2.50 -2.03
C ARG A 54 21.83 1.01 -2.35
N TYR A 55 21.70 0.63 -3.61
CA TYR A 55 21.86 -0.75 -4.09
C TYR A 55 23.19 -1.02 -4.80
N SER A 56 24.08 -0.02 -4.97
CA SER A 56 25.39 -0.23 -5.62
C SER A 56 26.27 -1.26 -4.91
N GLY A 57 26.19 -1.34 -3.58
CA GLY A 57 26.90 -2.35 -2.79
C GLY A 57 26.22 -3.73 -2.79
N LYS A 58 25.09 -3.86 -3.51
CA LYS A 58 24.28 -5.08 -3.59
C LYS A 58 24.28 -5.70 -4.99
N MET A 59 25.19 -5.28 -5.88
CA MET A 59 25.36 -5.88 -7.20
C MET A 59 25.53 -7.40 -7.09
N ASP A 60 24.82 -8.12 -7.95
CA ASP A 60 24.76 -9.60 -8.03
C ASP A 60 24.23 -10.32 -6.78
N THR A 61 23.73 -9.56 -5.79
CA THR A 61 23.10 -10.10 -4.57
C THR A 61 21.59 -10.06 -4.65
N ASP A 62 20.96 -11.06 -4.02
CA ASP A 62 19.50 -11.14 -3.92
C ASP A 62 18.95 -10.12 -2.93
N ILE A 63 17.92 -9.39 -3.34
CA ILE A 63 17.19 -8.44 -2.52
C ILE A 63 15.69 -8.71 -2.62
N LYS A 64 14.94 -8.32 -1.58
CA LYS A 64 13.48 -8.17 -1.64
C LYS A 64 13.15 -6.69 -1.77
N LEU A 65 12.28 -6.34 -2.71
CA LEU A 65 11.70 -5.00 -2.83
C LEU A 65 10.19 -5.10 -2.84
N TYR A 66 9.53 -4.25 -2.05
CA TYR A 66 8.10 -4.02 -2.17
C TYR A 66 7.84 -3.12 -3.38
N LEU A 67 6.77 -3.40 -4.11
CA LEU A 67 6.47 -2.74 -5.38
C LEU A 67 5.16 -1.97 -5.34
N HIS A 68 5.12 -0.86 -6.05
CA HIS A 68 3.89 -0.22 -6.49
C HIS A 68 3.92 -0.07 -8.00
N GLN A 69 2.92 -0.62 -8.68
CA GLN A 69 2.80 -0.56 -10.13
C GLN A 69 1.88 0.60 -10.54
N VAL A 70 2.34 1.41 -11.49
CA VAL A 70 1.54 2.46 -12.11
C VAL A 70 1.31 2.08 -13.55
N VAL A 71 0.04 1.84 -13.91
CA VAL A 71 -0.40 1.53 -15.27
C VAL A 71 -1.11 2.75 -15.85
N ARG A 72 -0.63 3.20 -17.01
CA ARG A 72 -1.20 4.28 -17.82
C ARG A 72 -1.35 3.78 -19.25
N GLU A 73 -2.03 4.55 -20.08
CA GLU A 73 -2.22 4.21 -21.50
C GLU A 73 -0.88 4.06 -22.25
N ASP A 74 0.13 4.84 -21.87
CA ASP A 74 1.43 4.94 -22.54
C ASP A 74 2.58 4.29 -21.77
N ALA A 75 2.36 3.84 -20.53
CA ALA A 75 3.44 3.38 -19.66
C ALA A 75 3.00 2.40 -18.57
N GLN A 76 3.86 1.43 -18.28
CA GLN A 76 3.81 0.59 -17.09
C GLN A 76 5.08 0.81 -16.29
N LEU A 77 4.95 1.33 -15.07
CA LEU A 77 6.08 1.73 -14.23
C LEU A 77 6.07 0.94 -12.93
N LEU A 78 7.25 0.54 -12.46
CA LEU A 78 7.44 -0.08 -11.15
C LEU A 78 8.22 0.86 -10.24
N PHE A 79 7.65 1.13 -9.07
CA PHE A 79 8.30 1.84 -7.97
C PHE A 79 8.66 0.84 -6.88
N GLY A 80 9.91 0.86 -6.41
CA GLY A 80 10.45 -0.11 -5.45
C GLY A 80 10.81 0.52 -4.10
N PHE A 81 10.58 -0.24 -3.04
CA PHE A 81 10.82 0.17 -1.66
C PHE A 81 11.54 -0.95 -0.89
N GLY A 82 12.48 -0.58 -0.03
CA GLY A 82 13.26 -1.51 0.77
C GLY A 82 12.45 -2.13 1.90
N SER A 83 11.41 -1.45 2.36
CA SER A 83 10.50 -1.90 3.41
C SER A 83 9.03 -1.61 3.07
N LEU A 84 8.12 -2.21 3.83
CA LEU A 84 6.68 -2.00 3.63
C LEU A 84 6.26 -0.61 4.09
N GLU A 85 6.89 -0.09 5.14
CA GLU A 85 6.66 1.26 5.68
C GLU A 85 7.02 2.33 4.64
N GLU A 86 8.15 2.16 3.94
CA GLU A 86 8.55 3.01 2.82
C GLU A 86 7.47 3.02 1.72
N LYS A 87 6.96 1.85 1.33
CA LYS A 87 5.88 1.73 0.35
C LYS A 87 4.59 2.40 0.83
N GLN A 88 4.21 2.22 2.08
CA GLN A 88 2.99 2.79 2.63
C GLN A 88 3.07 4.32 2.75
N LEU A 89 4.22 4.85 3.16
CA LEU A 89 4.48 6.28 3.14
C LEU A 89 4.34 6.84 1.72
N PHE A 90 4.94 6.18 0.73
CA PHE A 90 4.79 6.55 -0.67
C PHE A 90 3.32 6.59 -1.11
N LEU A 91 2.55 5.53 -0.81
CA LEU A 91 1.13 5.44 -1.16
C LEU A 91 0.31 6.56 -0.52
N LYS A 92 0.60 6.91 0.74
CA LYS A 92 -0.01 8.06 1.41
C LYS A 92 0.36 9.37 0.72
N LEU A 93 1.63 9.57 0.35
CA LEU A 93 2.08 10.77 -0.37
C LEU A 93 1.36 10.95 -1.71
N ILE A 94 1.29 9.91 -2.55
CA ILE A 94 0.65 10.02 -3.87
C ILE A 94 -0.88 10.09 -3.80
N SER A 95 -1.48 9.83 -2.63
CA SER A 95 -2.92 10.03 -2.41
C SER A 95 -3.29 11.50 -2.26
N VAL A 96 -2.32 12.36 -1.95
CA VAL A 96 -2.52 13.81 -1.83
C VAL A 96 -2.71 14.43 -3.21
N SER A 97 -3.79 15.19 -3.38
CA SER A 97 -4.08 15.87 -4.64
C SER A 97 -2.92 16.79 -5.05
N GLY A 98 -2.36 16.54 -6.23
CA GLY A 98 -1.23 17.29 -6.78
C GLY A 98 0.14 16.64 -6.57
N ILE A 99 0.21 15.48 -5.90
CA ILE A 99 1.43 14.68 -5.77
C ILE A 99 1.29 13.43 -6.62
N GLY A 100 2.03 13.37 -7.72
CA GLY A 100 2.11 12.17 -8.56
C GLY A 100 3.26 11.23 -8.14
N PRO A 101 3.32 10.00 -8.68
CA PRO A 101 4.34 9.01 -8.35
C PRO A 101 5.80 9.50 -8.43
N LYS A 102 6.14 10.25 -9.49
CA LYS A 102 7.49 10.83 -9.62
C LYS A 102 7.80 11.85 -8.53
N SER A 103 6.83 12.70 -8.17
CA SER A 103 7.00 13.70 -7.11
C SER A 103 7.07 13.03 -5.73
N GLY A 104 6.23 12.02 -5.48
CA GLY A 104 6.28 11.22 -4.25
C GLY A 104 7.63 10.57 -4.05
N LEU A 105 8.20 9.97 -5.11
CA LEU A 105 9.53 9.35 -5.06
C LEU A 105 10.62 10.38 -4.78
N ALA A 106 10.54 11.56 -5.40
CA ALA A 106 11.49 12.64 -5.17
C ALA A 106 11.42 13.24 -3.75
N ILE A 107 10.22 13.30 -3.15
CA ILE A 107 10.04 13.68 -1.75
C ILE A 107 10.75 12.66 -0.84
N MET A 108 10.54 11.35 -1.08
CA MET A 108 11.21 10.30 -0.31
C MET A 108 12.74 10.38 -0.44
N ALA A 109 13.25 10.57 -1.66
CA ALA A 109 14.68 10.73 -1.92
C ALA A 109 15.33 11.92 -1.19
N SER A 110 14.54 12.90 -0.75
CA SER A 110 15.01 14.13 -0.09
C SER A 110 15.18 13.98 1.42
N VAL A 111 14.80 12.85 2.00
CA VAL A 111 14.84 12.59 3.45
C VAL A 111 15.57 11.28 3.73
N ALA A 112 16.53 11.30 4.67
CA ALA A 112 17.37 10.12 4.94
C ALA A 112 16.65 9.03 5.74
N ASP A 113 15.73 9.41 6.62
CA ASP A 113 15.03 8.51 7.56
C ASP A 113 13.50 8.70 7.55
N HIS A 114 12.96 9.46 6.59
CA HIS A 114 11.56 9.88 6.50
C HIS A 114 10.98 10.64 7.71
N GLY A 115 11.66 10.68 8.86
CA GLY A 115 11.21 11.32 10.10
C GLY A 115 11.05 12.82 9.95
N GLY A 116 11.96 13.47 9.22
CA GLY A 116 11.85 14.91 8.92
C GLY A 116 10.56 15.28 8.18
N LEU A 117 10.11 14.44 7.25
CA LEU A 117 8.85 14.62 6.52
C LEU A 117 7.64 14.42 7.44
N ILE A 118 7.63 13.35 8.24
CA ILE A 118 6.53 13.06 9.18
C ILE A 118 6.39 14.20 10.19
N ASN A 119 7.49 14.62 10.81
CA ASN A 119 7.51 15.72 11.77
C ASN A 119 7.02 17.04 11.17
N ALA A 120 7.40 17.34 9.92
CA ALA A 120 6.93 18.54 9.23
C ALA A 120 5.42 18.51 8.94
N ILE A 121 4.85 17.34 8.64
CA ILE A 121 3.41 17.16 8.45
C ILE A 121 2.67 17.33 9.78
N GLU A 122 3.13 16.64 10.84
CA GLU A 122 2.50 16.70 12.17
C GLU A 122 2.58 18.09 12.80
N GLY A 123 3.76 18.72 12.68
CA GLY A 123 4.05 20.08 13.15
C GLY A 123 3.55 21.21 12.25
N GLU A 124 2.84 20.89 11.17
CA GLU A 124 2.31 21.86 10.19
C GLU A 124 3.38 22.80 9.58
N ASP A 125 4.62 22.33 9.43
CA ASP A 125 5.74 23.12 8.91
C ASP A 125 5.70 23.23 7.39
N VAL A 126 4.82 24.10 6.89
CA VAL A 126 4.69 24.44 5.47
C VAL A 126 6.01 24.91 4.87
N THR A 127 6.85 25.61 5.65
CA THR A 127 8.11 26.17 5.16
C THR A 127 9.12 25.07 4.86
N TYR A 128 9.15 24.02 5.67
CA TYR A 128 9.95 22.84 5.40
C TYR A 128 9.41 22.05 4.19
N LEU A 129 8.10 21.78 4.17
CA LEU A 129 7.47 20.99 3.09
C LEU A 129 7.64 21.61 1.70
N THR A 130 7.63 22.94 1.60
CA THR A 130 7.81 23.65 0.33
C THR A 130 9.24 23.61 -0.23
N LYS A 131 10.20 23.05 0.51
CA LYS A 131 11.57 22.80 0.00
C LYS A 131 11.63 21.55 -0.87
N PHE A 132 10.64 20.66 -0.77
CA PHE A 132 10.64 19.44 -1.58
C PHE A 132 10.32 19.75 -3.06
N PRO A 133 10.99 19.05 -3.99
CA PRO A 133 10.79 19.27 -5.42
C PRO A 133 9.33 19.00 -5.81
N GLY A 134 8.71 19.95 -6.51
CA GLY A 134 7.31 19.86 -6.94
C GLY A 134 6.27 20.20 -5.87
N VAL A 135 6.68 20.55 -4.65
CA VAL A 135 5.76 20.90 -3.55
C VAL A 135 5.66 22.42 -3.40
N GLY A 136 4.57 23.00 -3.90
CA GLY A 136 4.23 24.41 -3.66
C GLY A 136 3.43 24.63 -2.37
N LYS A 137 3.21 25.89 -1.99
CA LYS A 137 2.47 26.26 -0.76
C LYS A 137 1.10 25.58 -0.66
N LYS A 138 0.34 25.54 -1.76
CA LYS A 138 -0.97 24.89 -1.83
C LYS A 138 -0.86 23.37 -1.59
N THR A 139 0.10 22.72 -2.25
CA THR A 139 0.35 21.28 -2.10
C THR A 139 0.79 20.95 -0.69
N ALA A 140 1.70 21.74 -0.10
CA ALA A 140 2.14 21.56 1.29
C ALA A 140 0.99 21.66 2.29
N GLN A 141 0.09 22.63 2.12
CA GLN A 141 -1.12 22.74 2.96
C GLN A 141 -2.04 21.53 2.77
N GLN A 142 -2.19 21.05 1.54
CA GLN A 142 -2.98 19.84 1.24
C GLN A 142 -2.36 18.59 1.89
N MET A 143 -1.03 18.44 1.85
CA MET A 143 -0.32 17.35 2.53
C MET A 143 -0.62 17.33 4.03
N ILE A 144 -0.55 18.49 4.69
CA ILE A 144 -0.86 18.60 6.11
C ILE A 144 -2.31 18.18 6.37
N LEU A 145 -3.26 18.72 5.61
CA LEU A 145 -4.68 18.41 5.79
C LEU A 145 -4.98 16.92 5.60
N ASP A 146 -4.39 16.30 4.59
CA ASP A 146 -4.70 14.92 4.21
C ASP A 146 -3.98 13.89 5.06
N LEU A 147 -2.76 14.19 5.55
CA LEU A 147 -1.87 13.19 6.15
C LEU A 147 -1.64 13.36 7.65
N LYS A 148 -1.87 14.55 8.22
CA LYS A 148 -1.67 14.79 9.66
C LYS A 148 -2.49 13.81 10.51
N GLY A 149 -1.85 13.20 11.49
CA GLY A 149 -2.43 12.18 12.36
C GLY A 149 -2.61 10.80 11.70
N LYS A 150 -2.23 10.62 10.43
CA LYS A 150 -2.40 9.36 9.67
C LYS A 150 -1.07 8.66 9.36
N LEU A 151 0.06 9.20 9.84
CA LEU A 151 1.39 8.67 9.57
C LEU A 151 1.95 7.83 10.73
N GLY A 152 1.40 7.93 11.94
CA GLY A 152 1.86 7.19 13.11
C GLY A 152 1.60 5.67 13.06
N GLU A 153 0.73 5.20 12.17
CA GLU A 153 0.40 3.77 12.01
C GLU A 153 1.40 2.98 11.15
N LEU A 154 2.36 3.67 10.51
CA LEU A 154 3.32 3.02 9.61
C LEU A 154 4.23 2.02 10.35
N GLU A 155 4.45 2.17 11.65
CA GLU A 155 5.31 1.30 12.48
C GLU A 155 4.71 -0.10 12.76
N SER A 156 3.44 -0.37 12.45
CA SER A 156 2.73 -1.59 12.90
C SER A 156 2.42 -2.61 11.79
N SER A 157 2.81 -2.35 10.54
CA SER A 157 2.26 -3.08 9.40
C SER A 157 3.02 -4.36 8.99
N GLU A 158 4.24 -4.60 9.47
CA GLU A 158 4.98 -5.83 9.13
C GLU A 158 4.26 -7.11 9.63
N ALA A 159 3.50 -7.03 10.72
CA ALA A 159 2.80 -8.18 11.30
C ALA A 159 1.51 -8.56 10.53
N ALA A 160 0.77 -7.58 10.00
CA ALA A 160 -0.54 -7.83 9.40
C ALA A 160 -0.45 -8.51 8.01
N VAL A 161 0.54 -8.13 7.20
CA VAL A 161 0.69 -8.69 5.83
C VAL A 161 1.41 -10.04 5.84
N ALA A 162 2.37 -10.24 6.77
CA ALA A 162 3.02 -11.54 6.95
C ALA A 162 2.05 -12.61 7.49
N ALA A 163 1.10 -12.21 8.35
CA ALA A 163 0.07 -13.10 8.89
C ALA A 163 -0.88 -13.65 7.81
N MET A 164 -1.11 -12.95 6.70
CA MET A 164 -1.93 -13.44 5.59
C MET A 164 -1.25 -14.52 4.72
N THR A 165 0.08 -14.62 4.75
CA THR A 165 0.85 -15.52 3.87
C THR A 165 1.45 -16.75 4.55
N ALA A 166 1.50 -16.78 5.88
CA ALA A 166 2.06 -17.90 6.64
C ALA A 166 0.94 -18.78 7.22
N THR A 167 0.23 -19.52 6.37
CA THR A 167 -0.70 -20.57 6.82
C THR A 167 0.09 -21.80 7.24
N GLU A 168 0.53 -21.84 8.51
CA GLU A 168 0.63 -23.09 9.25
C GLU A 168 -0.37 -23.06 10.40
N VAL A 169 -1.30 -24.01 10.34
CA VAL A 169 -2.56 -24.06 11.07
C VAL A 169 -2.32 -24.53 12.50
N VAL A 170 -2.19 -23.59 13.44
CA VAL A 170 -2.65 -23.74 14.83
C VAL A 170 -3.12 -22.36 15.34
N THR A 171 -4.33 -21.95 14.96
CA THR A 171 -4.95 -20.71 15.46
C THR A 171 -5.88 -21.02 16.63
N THR A 172 -5.65 -20.34 17.76
CA THR A 172 -6.64 -20.26 18.85
C THR A 172 -7.92 -19.58 18.33
N SER A 173 -9.08 -19.96 18.86
CA SER A 173 -10.39 -19.53 18.35
C SER A 173 -10.57 -18.01 18.19
N ASN A 174 -9.89 -17.21 19.02
CA ASN A 174 -9.93 -15.75 18.93
C ASN A 174 -9.16 -15.18 17.74
N GLN A 175 -8.05 -15.78 17.32
CA GLN A 175 -7.25 -15.29 16.20
C GLN A 175 -7.97 -15.52 14.87
N ALA A 176 -8.52 -16.72 14.68
CA ALA A 176 -9.28 -17.08 13.49
C ALA A 176 -10.53 -16.20 13.29
N LEU A 177 -11.20 -15.84 14.39
CA LEU A 177 -12.32 -14.91 14.34
C LEU A 177 -11.86 -13.50 13.95
N ALA A 178 -10.78 -12.99 14.54
CA ALA A 178 -10.27 -11.64 14.24
C ALA A 178 -9.90 -11.49 12.76
N GLU A 179 -9.18 -12.46 12.19
CA GLU A 179 -8.82 -12.51 10.77
C GLU A 179 -10.07 -12.53 9.87
N ALA A 180 -11.10 -13.30 10.25
CA ALA A 180 -12.34 -13.35 9.48
C ALA A 180 -13.08 -12.00 9.48
N LEU A 181 -13.09 -11.28 10.62
CA LEU A 181 -13.70 -9.95 10.70
C LEU A 181 -12.93 -8.91 9.87
N GLU A 182 -11.61 -8.96 9.88
CA GLU A 182 -10.76 -8.10 9.05
C GLU A 182 -10.96 -8.37 7.56
N ALA A 183 -11.03 -9.65 7.17
CA ALA A 183 -11.34 -10.04 5.80
C ALA A 183 -12.73 -9.55 5.34
N LEU A 184 -13.76 -9.58 6.21
CA LEU A 184 -15.07 -8.99 5.89
C LEU A 184 -14.99 -7.47 5.67
N SER A 185 -14.18 -6.77 6.46
CA SER A 185 -13.92 -5.34 6.25
C SER A 185 -13.25 -5.09 4.90
N ALA A 186 -12.23 -5.91 4.56
CA ALA A 186 -11.55 -5.86 3.26
C ALA A 186 -12.49 -6.17 2.07
N LEU A 187 -13.51 -7.01 2.27
CA LEU A 187 -14.57 -7.29 1.29
C LEU A 187 -15.60 -6.15 1.16
N GLY A 188 -15.49 -5.10 1.98
CA GLY A 188 -16.31 -3.88 1.88
C GLY A 188 -17.57 -3.88 2.76
N TYR A 189 -17.71 -4.81 3.72
CA TYR A 189 -18.80 -4.76 4.70
C TYR A 189 -18.56 -3.65 5.72
N SER A 190 -19.62 -2.94 6.11
CA SER A 190 -19.51 -1.86 7.09
C SER A 190 -19.29 -2.38 8.52
N ASP A 191 -18.63 -1.59 9.36
CA ASP A 191 -18.44 -1.91 10.78
C ASP A 191 -19.73 -2.27 11.51
N ARG A 192 -20.85 -1.66 11.10
CA ARG A 192 -22.17 -1.92 11.68
C ARG A 192 -22.68 -3.31 11.31
N GLU A 193 -22.47 -3.74 10.08
CA GLU A 193 -22.85 -5.08 9.62
C GLU A 193 -21.97 -6.13 10.29
N ILE A 194 -20.67 -5.90 10.33
CA ILE A 194 -19.69 -6.80 10.96
C ILE A 194 -20.04 -7.00 12.44
N LYS A 195 -20.20 -5.91 13.22
CA LYS A 195 -20.58 -5.97 14.65
C LYS A 195 -21.87 -6.72 14.93
N ARG A 196 -22.84 -6.69 13.99
CA ARG A 196 -24.13 -7.37 14.14
C ARG A 196 -23.96 -8.89 14.18
N ILE A 197 -23.03 -9.43 13.39
CA ILE A 197 -22.82 -10.87 13.26
C ILE A 197 -21.69 -11.40 14.14
N THR A 198 -20.80 -10.54 14.65
CA THR A 198 -19.66 -10.95 15.50
C THR A 198 -20.08 -11.85 16.66
N LYS A 199 -21.11 -11.47 17.42
CA LYS A 199 -21.60 -12.29 18.55
C LYS A 199 -22.14 -13.65 18.13
N GLN A 200 -22.74 -13.72 16.93
CA GLN A 200 -23.25 -14.99 16.39
C GLN A 200 -22.11 -15.89 15.93
N LEU A 201 -21.03 -15.30 15.39
CA LEU A 201 -19.83 -16.02 15.03
C LEU A 201 -19.12 -16.54 16.27
N GLU A 202 -18.87 -15.70 17.29
CA GLU A 202 -18.28 -16.11 18.57
C GLU A 202 -19.00 -17.33 19.19
N ALA A 203 -20.34 -17.37 19.09
CA ALA A 203 -21.14 -18.45 19.63
C ALA A 203 -21.00 -19.80 18.88
N LEU A 204 -20.49 -19.80 17.64
CA LEU A 204 -20.23 -21.03 16.89
C LEU A 204 -19.00 -21.78 17.44
N GLY A 205 -18.06 -21.07 18.07
CA GLY A 205 -16.88 -21.68 18.68
C GLY A 205 -15.93 -22.35 17.67
N GLU A 206 -15.93 -21.89 16.42
CA GLU A 206 -15.09 -22.43 15.36
C GLU A 206 -13.61 -22.08 15.59
N THR A 207 -12.70 -22.84 14.99
CA THR A 207 -11.25 -22.68 15.17
C THR A 207 -10.53 -22.18 13.93
N THR A 208 -11.20 -22.15 12.78
CA THR A 208 -10.59 -21.79 11.50
C THR A 208 -11.26 -20.58 10.85
N THR A 209 -10.43 -19.74 10.24
CA THR A 209 -10.83 -18.46 9.63
C THR A 209 -11.82 -18.66 8.47
N ASP A 210 -11.66 -19.71 7.67
CA ASP A 210 -12.50 -20.02 6.51
C ASP A 210 -13.95 -20.40 6.88
N VAL A 211 -14.11 -21.11 8.00
CA VAL A 211 -15.43 -21.51 8.50
C VAL A 211 -16.16 -20.30 9.08
N TYR A 212 -15.46 -19.43 9.81
CA TYR A 212 -16.01 -18.14 10.26
C TYR A 212 -16.46 -17.28 9.08
N LEU A 213 -15.63 -17.14 8.06
CA LEU A 213 -15.95 -16.32 6.88
C LEU A 213 -17.18 -16.87 6.15
N SER A 214 -17.23 -18.18 5.93
CA SER A 214 -18.37 -18.85 5.28
C SER A 214 -19.68 -18.66 6.04
N ASN A 215 -19.65 -18.76 7.37
CA ASN A 215 -20.82 -18.55 8.21
C ASN A 215 -21.23 -17.07 8.29
N ALA A 216 -20.26 -16.16 8.34
CA ALA A 216 -20.49 -14.73 8.31
C ALA A 216 -21.25 -14.31 7.04
N LEU A 217 -20.78 -14.75 5.87
CA LEU A 217 -21.43 -14.46 4.59
C LEU A 217 -22.86 -15.04 4.53
N LYS A 218 -23.08 -16.26 5.05
CA LYS A 218 -24.43 -16.84 5.15
C LYS A 218 -25.36 -16.00 6.03
N PHE A 219 -24.87 -15.49 7.17
CA PHE A 219 -25.66 -14.62 8.05
C PHE A 219 -25.96 -13.26 7.41
N MET A 220 -25.05 -12.71 6.60
CA MET A 220 -25.28 -11.47 5.85
C MET A 220 -26.30 -11.65 4.72
N MET A 221 -26.34 -12.82 4.07
CA MET A 221 -27.24 -13.09 2.93
C MET A 221 -28.68 -13.42 3.35
N LYS A 222 -28.90 -13.88 4.59
CA LYS A 222 -30.25 -14.06 5.13
C LYS A 222 -30.82 -12.68 5.50
N ARG A 223 -31.64 -12.11 4.62
CA ARG A 223 -32.52 -10.98 4.91
C ARG A 223 -33.77 -11.43 5.66
#